data_AF-A0A2E6HDT8-F1
#
_entry.id   AF-A0A2E6HDT8-F1
#
_cell.length_a   1.000
_cell.length_b   1.000
_cell.length_c   1.000
_cell.angle_alpha   90.00
_cell.angle_beta   90.00
_cell.angle_gamma   90.00
#
_symmetry.space_group_name_H-M   'P 1'
#
loop_
_entity.id
_entity.type
_entity.pdbx_description
1 polymer ?
#
loop_
_entity_poly.entity_id
_entity_poly.type
_entity_poly.pdbx_seq_one_letter_code
_entity_poly.pdbx_strand_id
1 'polypeptide(L)' 'MNQRIKKRPRIFFNTRRVVALFGHAKLMREGEGQFWLEGGSHHDEAAAIEWASMFLPEAIVARRGDTTR' A
#
# COMPACT_ATOMS: atom_id res chain seq x y z
N MET A 1 12.84 -23.22 -40.21
CA MET A 1 13.08 -22.00 -39.39
C MET A 1 12.06 -21.97 -38.25
N ASN A 2 12.43 -22.48 -37.06
CA ASN A 2 11.52 -22.51 -35.90
C ASN A 2 11.70 -21.24 -35.07
N GLN A 3 10.75 -20.30 -35.20
CA GLN A 3 10.71 -19.11 -34.34
C GLN A 3 10.20 -19.52 -32.95
N ARG A 4 11.10 -19.59 -31.97
CA ARG A 4 10.76 -19.71 -30.54
C ARG A 4 10.01 -18.46 -30.12
N ILE A 5 8.72 -18.61 -29.80
CA ILE A 5 7.91 -17.57 -29.15
C ILE A 5 8.56 -17.25 -27.80
N LYS A 6 9.28 -16.13 -27.71
CA LYS A 6 9.87 -15.63 -26.47
C LYS A 6 8.72 -15.18 -25.55
N LYS A 7 8.46 -15.93 -24.48
CA LYS A 7 7.49 -15.55 -23.43
C LYS A 7 7.90 -14.19 -22.86
N ARG A 8 7.14 -13.14 -23.18
CA ARG A 8 7.34 -11.80 -22.61
C ARG A 8 6.96 -11.87 -21.12
N PRO A 9 7.79 -11.33 -20.20
CA PRO A 9 7.43 -11.30 -18.79
C PRO A 9 6.17 -10.46 -18.63
N ARG A 10 5.13 -11.04 -18.02
CA ARG A 10 3.95 -10.28 -17.60
C ARG A 10 4.41 -9.43 -16.41
N ILE A 11 4.57 -8.13 -16.64
CA ILE A 11 4.87 -7.17 -15.58
C ILE A 11 3.66 -7.19 -14.65
N PHE A 12 3.84 -7.71 -13.43
CA PHE A 12 2.82 -7.73 -12.40
C PHE A 12 2.69 -6.31 -11.82
N PHE A 13 1.82 -5.49 -12.41
CA PHE A 13 1.57 -4.11 -12.00
C PHE A 13 0.76 -3.96 -10.69
N ASN A 14 0.41 -5.04 -10.01
CA ASN A 14 -0.45 -4.98 -8.83
C ASN A 14 0.03 -5.85 -7.67
N THR A 15 1.28 -5.65 -7.22
CA THR A 15 1.71 -6.25 -5.96
C THR A 15 1.42 -5.28 -4.83
N ARG A 16 0.24 -5.43 -4.23
CA ARG A 16 -0.09 -4.85 -2.94
C ARG A 16 0.95 -5.32 -1.90
N ARG A 17 1.63 -4.40 -1.23
CA ARG A 17 2.72 -4.73 -0.29
C ARG A 17 2.63 -3.94 1.00
N VAL A 18 3.03 -4.56 2.11
CA VAL A 18 3.23 -3.87 3.38
C VAL A 18 4.47 -2.98 3.26
N VAL A 19 4.37 -1.73 3.69
CA VAL A 19 5.48 -0.77 3.73
C VAL A 19 5.95 -0.52 5.15
N ALA A 20 5.01 -0.43 6.10
CA ALA A 20 5.29 -0.20 7.51
C ALA A 20 4.20 -0.82 8.40
N LEU A 21 4.53 -1.02 9.68
CA LEU A 21 3.63 -1.52 10.71
C LEU A 21 3.59 -0.52 11.87
N PHE A 22 2.39 -0.27 12.40
CA PHE A 22 2.14 0.62 13.53
C PHE A 22 1.22 -0.11 14.50
N GLY A 23 1.79 -0.74 15.53
CA GLY A 23 1.02 -1.62 16.41
C GLY A 23 0.28 -2.70 15.62
N HIS A 24 -1.06 -2.63 15.60
CA HIS A 24 -1.92 -3.55 14.85
C HIS A 24 -2.31 -3.05 13.44
N ALA A 25 -1.93 -1.83 13.06
CA ALA A 25 -2.16 -1.27 11.73
C ALA A 25 -1.05 -1.65 10.74
N LYS A 26 -1.43 -1.85 9.47
CA LYS A 26 -0.52 -2.09 8.35
C LYS A 26 -0.69 -1.00 7.31
N LEU A 27 0.39 -0.30 6.98
CA LEU A 27 0.41 0.61 5.85
C LEU A 27 0.73 -0.17 4.58
N MET A 28 -0.27 -0.31 3.71
CA MET A 28 -0.22 -1.06 2.47
C MET A 28 -0.01 -0.11 1.31
N ARG A 29 0.99 -0.35 0.47
CA ARG A 29 1.11 0.33 -0.82
C ARG A 29 0.33 -0.43 -1.88
N GLU A 30 -0.56 0.28 -2.55
CA GLU A 30 -1.23 -0.15 -3.78
C GLU A 30 -0.53 0.50 -4.99
N GLY A 31 -0.94 0.13 -6.22
CA GLY A 31 -0.41 0.75 -7.43
C GLY A 31 -0.57 2.28 -7.43
N GLU A 32 0.20 2.98 -8.28
CA GLU A 32 0.04 4.43 -8.51
C GLU A 32 0.25 5.33 -7.27
N GLY A 33 1.04 4.91 -6.28
CA GLY A 33 1.39 5.76 -5.13
C GLY A 33 0.28 5.91 -4.08
N GLN A 34 -0.76 5.08 -4.17
CA GLN A 34 -1.84 5.03 -3.19
C GLN A 34 -1.45 4.17 -2.00
N PHE A 35 -1.78 4.63 -0.79
CA PHE A 35 -1.51 3.91 0.44
C PHE A 35 -2.80 3.68 1.23
N TRP A 36 -2.95 2.46 1.73
CA TRP A 36 -4.08 2.06 2.54
C TRP A 36 -3.62 1.66 3.93
N LEU A 37 -4.22 2.25 4.94
CA LEU A 37 -4.08 1.76 6.31
C LEU A 37 -5.11 0.67 6.57
N GLU A 38 -4.64 -0.51 6.95
CA GLU A 38 -5.50 -1.66 7.32
C GLU A 38 -5.37 -1.98 8.81
N GLY A 39 -6.51 -2.04 9.50
CA GLY A 39 -6.59 -2.42 10.90
C GLY A 39 -6.00 -1.37 11.85
N GLY A 40 -5.85 -1.78 13.11
CA GLY A 40 -5.31 -0.93 14.17
C GLY A 40 -6.33 -0.05 14.89
N SER A 41 -5.84 0.58 15.95
CA SER A 41 -6.54 1.59 16.73
C SER A 41 -6.41 2.98 16.10
N HIS A 42 -7.17 3.95 16.62
CA HIS A 42 -6.98 5.35 16.24
C HIS A 42 -5.57 5.88 16.55
N HIS A 43 -4.91 5.34 17.58
CA HIS A 43 -3.53 5.69 17.91
C HIS A 43 -2.54 5.14 16.87
N ASP A 44 -2.73 3.90 16.44
CA ASP A 44 -1.93 3.28 15.38
C ASP A 44 -2.06 4.07 14.06
N GLU A 45 -3.27 4.56 13.77
CA GLU A 45 -3.55 5.42 12.63
C GLU A 45 -2.84 6.77 12.71
N ALA A 46 -2.94 7.46 13.84
CA ALA A 46 -2.24 8.73 14.05
C ALA A 46 -0.72 8.56 13.84
N ALA A 47 -0.13 7.52 14.43
CA ALA A 47 1.29 7.22 14.26
C ALA A 47 1.67 6.94 12.79
N ALA A 48 0.80 6.23 12.05
CA ALA A 48 1.01 5.97 10.64
C ALA A 48 0.98 7.25 9.79
N ILE A 49 0.04 8.16 10.08
CA ILE A 49 -0.10 9.45 9.39
C ILE A 49 1.10 10.34 9.67
N GLU A 50 1.49 10.49 10.94
CA GLU A 50 2.66 11.29 11.32
C GLU A 50 3.93 10.79 10.63
N TRP A 51 4.14 9.47 10.65
CA TRP A 51 5.27 8.86 9.95
C TRP A 51 5.20 9.09 8.44
N ALA A 52 4.03 8.90 7.82
CA ALA A 52 3.87 9.13 6.38
C ALA A 52 4.15 10.60 6.01
N SER A 53 3.72 11.57 6.81
CA SER A 53 4.04 12.99 6.59
C SER A 53 5.54 13.29 6.63
N MET A 54 6.33 12.54 7.41
CA MET A 54 7.78 12.72 7.50
C MET A 54 8.55 12.03 6.36
N PHE A 55 8.10 10.85 5.92
CA PHE A 55 8.90 9.97 5.06
C PHE A 55 8.29 9.71 3.68
N LEU A 56 7.01 10.00 3.49
CA LEU A 56 6.27 9.79 2.24
C LEU A 56 5.41 11.03 1.92
N PRO A 57 6.03 12.20 1.65
CA PRO A 57 5.28 13.45 1.48
C PRO A 57 4.29 13.44 0.31
N GLU A 58 4.51 12.58 -0.69
CA GLU A 58 3.63 12.41 -1.85
C GLU A 58 2.55 11.32 -1.64
N ALA A 59 2.51 10.66 -0.48
CA ALA A 59 1.57 9.58 -0.22
C ALA A 59 0.18 10.12 0.07
N ILE A 60 -0.81 9.61 -0.68
CA ILE A 60 -2.21 9.72 -0.31
C ILE A 60 -2.53 8.51 0.57
N VAL A 61 -2.67 8.76 1.88
CA VAL A 61 -3.02 7.74 2.87
C VAL A 61 -4.54 7.73 3.07
N ALA A 62 -5.16 6.59 2.82
CA ALA A 62 -6.59 6.37 3.03
C ALA A 62 -6.83 5.19 3.98
N ARG A 63 -7.94 5.24 4.73
CA ARG A 63 -8.34 4.14 5.61
C ARG A 63 -9.14 3.13 4.82
N ARG A 64 -8.75 1.85 4.86
CA ARG A 64 -9.51 0.77 4.21
C ARG A 64 -10.55 0.25 5.19
N GLY A 65 -11.72 0.90 5.18
CA GLY A 65 -12.89 0.47 5.95
C GLY A 65 -13.57 1.61 6.69
N ASP A 66 -14.20 2.51 5.93
CA ASP A 66 -15.35 3.33 6.37
C ASP A 66 -16.62 2.96 5.57
N THR A 67 -16.79 1.67 5.25
CA THR A 67 -18.08 1.13 4.77
C THR A 67 -18.78 0.42 5.92
N THR A 68 -18.99 1.12 7.04
CA THR A 68 -20.07 0.80 7.99
C THR A 68 -20.43 2.01 8.87
N ARG A 69 -20.98 3.08 8.28
CA ARG A 69 -22.24 3.76 8.67
C ARG A 69 -22.33 5.15 8.07
#